data_AF-A0AA35S7W2-F1
#
_entry.id   AF-A0AA35S7W2-F1
#
_cell.length_a   1.000
_cell.length_b   1.000
_cell.length_c   1.000
_cell.angle_alpha   90.00
_cell.angle_beta   90.00
_cell.angle_gamma   90.00
#
_symmetry.space_group_name_H-M   'P 1'
#
loop_
_entity.id
_entity.type
_entity.pdbx_description
1 polymer ?
#
loop_
_entity_poly.entity_id
_entity_poly.type
_entity_poly.pdbx_seq_one_letter_code
_entity_poly.pdbx_strand_id
1 'polypeptide(L)'
;MRPGDLVFVSGTYFNEQRKQQRHGMVHVEIWLGDGEKTVGARWQKGRVEIHESYQFVSKSYHSMQYHFRSIDTWLNGICRSYCPEHEWEVAHQFTPGKYSIFSTEQDESCGEEDEEGGGGGGDERGEKEGSGEEDGGRSEATSPPDKVQSLSPLAKCPPVSASGKSVSHHSRSRASARGSARTFAVCGGNAAPLVCEALRSKGWVQLEDTSSTAFTLKWTEISKHINYKEFREGEQIVNHFPNISLLTTKIGLLESLRAMQRLQSAAGARGLRVASFLPDTYRLDREEERAEFTRVYSSGELWICKPTGANQGKGIFLVRDLQQVLDRLEGDEKHCKIASRPTPRIAQRYITPPLLLGGRKFDIRVYMLVVAAQPYVVLYGDGYVRLSCASYNAASHDLTVHLTNQFQQKKHPDYSTMREDTVWDYRKLAEHLTKEHSLPPDWVTSTLIRKMKAIMSTCFQSVRHKLSHRVGFFDLLGFDFMLDSQLNVWLIEVNVNPAMHTNCATLQSLMPPLVTETLDIAIEIFDKCRRSKPILPLSSSSLFSILHTS
;
A
#
# COMPACT_ATOMS: atom_id res chain seq x y z
N MET A 1 -38.26 -15.20 7.17
CA MET A 1 -36.98 -14.45 7.20
C MET A 1 -36.03 -15.18 8.12
N ARG A 2 -34.77 -15.29 7.72
CA ARG A 2 -33.62 -15.66 8.54
C ARG A 2 -32.98 -14.39 9.13
N PRO A 3 -32.18 -14.46 10.21
CA PRO A 3 -31.28 -13.38 10.57
C PRO A 3 -30.40 -12.99 9.37
N GLY A 4 -30.29 -11.71 9.06
CA GLY A 4 -29.54 -11.19 7.91
C GLY A 4 -30.35 -10.97 6.63
N ASP A 5 -31.58 -11.49 6.52
CA ASP A 5 -32.48 -11.17 5.40
C ASP A 5 -32.91 -9.70 5.42
N LEU A 6 -33.36 -9.15 4.28
CA LEU A 6 -33.63 -7.72 4.10
C LEU A 6 -35.12 -7.37 4.13
N VAL A 7 -35.46 -6.28 4.82
CA VAL A 7 -36.77 -5.62 4.78
C VAL A 7 -36.63 -4.33 3.98
N PHE A 8 -37.13 -4.32 2.75
CA PHE A 8 -37.24 -3.09 1.95
C PHE A 8 -38.56 -2.38 2.24
N VAL A 9 -38.57 -1.05 2.22
CA VAL A 9 -39.80 -0.25 2.37
C VAL A 9 -40.03 0.59 1.13
N SER A 10 -41.21 0.44 0.52
CA SER A 10 -41.69 1.36 -0.52
C SER A 10 -42.65 2.39 0.06
N GLY A 11 -42.61 3.64 -0.41
CA GLY A 11 -43.50 4.70 0.05
C GLY A 11 -43.35 6.01 -0.74
N THR A 12 -44.19 6.98 -0.44
CA THR A 12 -44.23 8.29 -1.12
C THR A 12 -43.63 9.37 -0.21
N TYR A 13 -42.67 10.17 -0.70
CA TYR A 13 -42.10 11.28 0.07
C TYR A 13 -43.13 12.39 0.32
N PHE A 14 -43.16 12.96 1.53
CA PHE A 14 -43.99 14.14 1.84
C PHE A 14 -43.56 15.41 1.08
N ASN A 15 -42.34 15.44 0.55
CA ASN A 15 -41.83 16.53 -0.27
C ASN A 15 -41.76 16.06 -1.74
N GLU A 16 -42.68 16.57 -2.55
CA GLU A 16 -42.85 16.25 -3.97
C GLU A 16 -41.65 16.64 -4.85
N GLN A 17 -40.79 17.57 -4.39
CA GLN A 17 -39.57 17.96 -5.09
C GLN A 17 -38.43 16.92 -4.96
N ARG A 18 -38.59 15.89 -4.12
CA ARG A 18 -37.57 14.83 -3.97
C ARG A 18 -37.63 13.85 -5.13
N LYS A 19 -36.46 13.61 -5.76
CA LYS A 19 -36.28 12.57 -6.79
C LYS A 19 -36.85 11.22 -6.31
N GLN A 20 -37.88 10.77 -7.01
CA GLN A 20 -38.53 9.48 -6.77
C GLN A 20 -37.52 8.33 -7.02
N GLN A 21 -37.61 7.28 -6.21
CA GLN A 21 -36.73 6.12 -6.28
C GLN A 21 -37.36 5.01 -7.15
N ARG A 22 -36.54 4.14 -7.76
CA ARG A 22 -37.04 2.99 -8.53
C ARG A 22 -37.95 2.13 -7.65
N HIS A 23 -39.10 1.73 -8.19
CA HIS A 23 -40.17 1.01 -7.49
C HIS A 23 -40.66 1.68 -6.18
N GLY A 24 -40.43 2.99 -6.01
CA GLY A 24 -40.79 3.72 -4.79
C GLY A 24 -40.00 3.30 -3.54
N MET A 25 -38.86 2.61 -3.68
CA MET A 25 -38.07 2.11 -2.54
C MET A 25 -37.38 3.25 -1.80
N VAL A 26 -37.84 3.54 -0.58
CA VAL A 26 -37.39 4.70 0.22
C VAL A 26 -36.47 4.32 1.38
N HIS A 27 -36.44 3.05 1.79
CA HIS A 27 -35.66 2.58 2.95
C HIS A 27 -35.36 1.08 2.87
N VAL A 28 -34.34 0.63 3.62
CA VAL A 28 -34.02 -0.80 3.78
C VAL A 28 -33.39 -1.05 5.15
N GLU A 29 -33.74 -2.17 5.78
CA GLU A 29 -33.20 -2.62 7.06
C GLU A 29 -32.88 -4.12 7.04
N ILE A 30 -32.03 -4.57 7.97
CA ILE A 30 -31.67 -5.99 8.11
C ILE A 30 -32.52 -6.61 9.23
N TRP A 31 -33.11 -7.77 8.97
CA TRP A 31 -33.87 -8.58 9.92
C TRP A 31 -32.95 -9.26 10.94
N LEU A 32 -33.22 -9.11 12.23
CA LEU A 32 -32.39 -9.72 13.28
C LEU A 32 -32.81 -11.15 13.64
N GLY A 33 -34.02 -11.56 13.29
CA GLY A 33 -34.52 -12.93 13.54
C GLY A 33 -35.15 -13.15 14.92
N ASP A 34 -35.08 -12.17 15.82
CA ASP A 34 -35.77 -12.14 17.11
C ASP A 34 -37.02 -11.25 17.00
N GLY A 35 -38.21 -11.85 17.03
CA GLY A 35 -39.48 -11.13 16.87
C GLY A 35 -39.56 -10.32 15.57
N GLU A 36 -40.00 -9.05 15.69
CA GLU A 36 -40.06 -8.09 14.57
C GLU A 36 -38.75 -7.27 14.39
N LYS A 37 -37.70 -7.55 15.17
CA LYS A 37 -36.55 -6.65 15.33
C LYS A 37 -35.71 -6.48 14.06
N THR A 38 -35.27 -5.25 13.83
CA THR A 38 -34.38 -4.89 12.72
C THR A 38 -33.21 -4.04 13.17
N VAL A 39 -32.18 -3.96 12.33
CA VAL A 39 -31.09 -3.00 12.45
C VAL A 39 -31.06 -2.08 11.23
N GLY A 40 -31.05 -0.76 11.45
CA GLY A 40 -31.27 0.24 10.42
C GLY A 40 -31.07 1.69 10.88
N ALA A 41 -31.07 2.63 9.92
CA ALA A 41 -30.77 4.04 10.14
C ALA A 41 -32.01 4.93 9.91
N ARG A 42 -32.90 5.03 10.92
CA ARG A 42 -34.20 5.72 10.80
C ARG A 42 -34.14 7.24 11.04
N TRP A 43 -33.43 7.67 12.08
CA TRP A 43 -33.63 9.01 12.66
C TRP A 43 -32.45 9.97 12.45
N GLN A 44 -31.22 9.46 12.41
CA GLN A 44 -30.00 10.25 12.27
C GLN A 44 -29.18 9.75 11.06
N LYS A 45 -28.86 10.67 10.13
CA LYS A 45 -28.18 10.34 8.87
C LYS A 45 -26.79 9.76 9.16
N GLY A 46 -26.58 8.48 8.80
CA GLY A 46 -25.31 7.78 9.00
C GLY A 46 -25.18 7.04 10.33
N ARG A 47 -26.20 7.06 11.21
CA ARG A 47 -26.22 6.28 12.45
C ARG A 47 -27.12 5.06 12.31
N VAL A 48 -26.57 3.88 12.59
CA VAL A 48 -27.28 2.60 12.55
C VAL A 48 -27.62 2.18 13.97
N GLU A 49 -28.86 1.76 14.21
CA GLU A 49 -29.38 1.38 15.53
C GLU A 49 -30.26 0.12 15.41
N ILE A 50 -30.44 -0.59 16.51
CA ILE A 50 -31.42 -1.70 16.63
C ILE A 50 -32.80 -1.10 16.97
N HIS A 51 -33.85 -1.61 16.34
CA HIS A 51 -35.23 -1.19 16.55
C HIS A 51 -36.10 -2.40 16.90
N GLU A 52 -37.00 -2.25 17.88
CA GLU A 52 -37.82 -3.35 18.41
C GLU A 52 -38.81 -3.95 17.39
N SER A 53 -39.17 -3.18 16.35
CA SER A 53 -39.97 -3.65 15.22
C SER A 53 -39.54 -2.96 13.92
N TYR A 54 -39.61 -3.70 12.81
CA TYR A 54 -39.52 -3.19 11.43
C TYR A 54 -40.61 -2.16 11.09
N GLN A 55 -41.71 -2.13 11.85
CA GLN A 55 -42.82 -1.20 11.66
C GLN A 55 -42.51 0.14 12.35
N PHE A 56 -42.65 1.26 11.62
CA PHE A 56 -42.50 2.60 12.18
C PHE A 56 -43.25 3.66 11.38
N VAL A 57 -43.40 4.85 11.97
CA VAL A 57 -43.90 6.06 11.28
C VAL A 57 -42.71 6.90 10.83
N SER A 58 -42.53 7.05 9.52
CA SER A 58 -41.49 7.91 8.96
C SER A 58 -41.88 9.39 8.98
N LYS A 59 -40.90 10.27 9.22
CA LYS A 59 -41.05 11.73 9.08
C LYS A 59 -40.77 12.23 7.66
N SER A 60 -40.32 11.36 6.75
CA SER A 60 -39.92 11.73 5.38
C SER A 60 -40.88 11.22 4.30
N TYR A 61 -41.63 10.15 4.58
CA TYR A 61 -42.49 9.47 3.60
C TYR A 61 -43.69 8.80 4.28
N HIS A 62 -44.76 8.58 3.51
CA HIS A 62 -46.00 7.94 3.92
C HIS A 62 -46.36 6.77 2.98
N SER A 63 -47.54 6.16 3.21
CA SER A 63 -48.06 5.02 2.43
C SER A 63 -47.07 3.84 2.37
N MET A 64 -46.41 3.56 3.50
CA MET A 64 -45.35 2.55 3.62
C MET A 64 -45.89 1.13 3.39
N GLN A 65 -45.20 0.38 2.54
CA GLN A 65 -45.38 -1.07 2.36
C GLN A 65 -44.04 -1.79 2.54
N TYR A 66 -44.06 -2.97 3.16
CA TYR A 66 -42.86 -3.71 3.57
C TYR A 66 -42.65 -4.96 2.69
N HIS A 67 -41.45 -5.09 2.12
CA HIS A 67 -41.08 -6.12 1.16
C HIS A 67 -39.92 -6.96 1.70
N PHE A 68 -40.26 -8.15 2.18
CA PHE A 68 -39.33 -9.11 2.78
C PHE A 68 -38.59 -9.90 1.70
N ARG A 69 -37.25 -9.91 1.69
CA ARG A 69 -36.42 -10.60 0.68
C ARG A 69 -35.20 -11.26 1.34
N SER A 70 -34.90 -12.50 0.99
CA SER A 70 -33.70 -13.17 1.51
C SER A 70 -32.43 -12.67 0.84
N ILE A 71 -31.36 -12.58 1.62
CA ILE A 71 -30.02 -12.18 1.16
C ILE A 71 -29.22 -13.37 0.57
N ASP A 72 -29.69 -14.60 0.75
CA ASP A 72 -28.97 -15.83 0.36
C ASP A 72 -28.58 -15.84 -1.13
N THR A 73 -29.37 -15.25 -2.04
CA THR A 73 -29.01 -15.17 -3.46
C THR A 73 -27.79 -14.29 -3.71
N TRP A 74 -27.63 -13.20 -2.96
CA TRP A 74 -26.46 -12.32 -3.04
C TRP A 74 -25.23 -12.99 -2.42
N LEU A 75 -25.40 -13.68 -1.29
CA LEU A 75 -24.31 -14.44 -0.64
C LEU A 75 -23.80 -15.59 -1.51
N ASN A 76 -24.67 -16.23 -2.28
CA ASN A 76 -24.32 -17.25 -3.29
C ASN A 76 -23.80 -16.64 -4.62
N GLY A 77 -23.51 -15.34 -4.68
CA GLY A 77 -22.95 -14.68 -5.86
C GLY A 77 -23.93 -14.48 -7.04
N ILE A 78 -25.22 -14.73 -6.86
CA ILE A 78 -26.26 -14.59 -7.89
C ILE A 78 -26.69 -13.12 -8.01
N CYS A 79 -25.73 -12.26 -8.34
CA CYS A 79 -25.90 -10.83 -8.49
C CYS A 79 -26.38 -10.52 -9.93
N ARG A 80 -27.70 -10.45 -10.14
CA ARG A 80 -28.32 -9.99 -11.39
C ARG A 80 -29.64 -9.27 -11.14
N SER A 81 -30.05 -8.42 -12.08
CA SER A 81 -31.41 -7.87 -12.06
C SER A 81 -32.44 -8.97 -12.27
N TYR A 82 -33.55 -8.86 -11.54
CA TYR A 82 -34.79 -9.60 -11.76
C TYR A 82 -35.93 -8.66 -12.18
N CYS A 83 -35.64 -7.37 -12.41
CA CYS A 83 -36.60 -6.41 -12.93
C CYS A 83 -36.53 -6.39 -14.47
N PRO A 84 -37.64 -6.65 -15.19
CA PRO A 84 -37.65 -6.60 -16.66
C PRO A 84 -37.62 -5.17 -17.22
N GLU A 85 -37.92 -4.15 -16.40
CA GLU A 85 -37.94 -2.73 -16.78
C GLU A 85 -36.60 -2.04 -16.51
N HIS A 86 -35.77 -2.62 -15.64
CA HIS A 86 -34.55 -2.00 -15.15
C HIS A 86 -33.40 -3.02 -15.15
N GLU A 87 -32.56 -2.95 -16.18
CA GLU A 87 -31.24 -3.57 -16.12
C GLU A 87 -30.41 -2.98 -14.96
N TRP A 88 -29.45 -3.76 -14.47
CA TRP A 88 -28.43 -3.22 -13.59
C TRP A 88 -27.40 -2.50 -14.45
N GLU A 89 -27.39 -1.17 -14.37
CA GLU A 89 -26.34 -0.33 -14.92
C GLU A 89 -24.96 -0.87 -14.50
N VAL A 90 -24.04 -0.99 -15.47
CA VAL A 90 -22.67 -1.49 -15.22
C VAL A 90 -22.06 -0.67 -14.10
N ALA A 91 -21.80 -1.33 -12.97
CA ALA A 91 -21.85 -0.70 -11.66
C ALA A 91 -20.99 0.56 -11.54
N HIS A 92 -21.64 1.73 -11.60
CA HIS A 92 -21.01 3.00 -11.32
C HIS A 92 -20.31 2.94 -9.96
N GLN A 93 -19.00 3.18 -9.99
CA GLN A 93 -18.09 3.48 -8.90
C GLN A 93 -18.76 3.65 -7.52
N PHE A 94 -19.13 2.56 -6.82
CA PHE A 94 -19.62 2.67 -5.44
C PHE A 94 -18.47 3.19 -4.58
N THR A 95 -18.48 4.49 -4.34
CA THR A 95 -17.54 5.22 -3.49
C THR A 95 -18.25 5.39 -2.15
N PRO A 96 -17.86 4.66 -1.10
CA PRO A 96 -18.61 4.66 0.14
C PRO A 96 -18.35 5.99 0.87
N GLY A 97 -19.31 6.91 0.79
CA GLY A 97 -19.18 8.24 1.40
C GLY A 97 -18.96 8.16 2.92
N LYS A 98 -18.38 9.21 3.49
CA LYS A 98 -17.78 9.31 4.85
C LYS A 98 -18.51 8.75 6.09
N TYR A 99 -19.77 8.31 5.97
CA TYR A 99 -20.51 7.61 7.03
C TYR A 99 -20.61 6.09 6.82
N SER A 100 -20.00 5.55 5.76
CA SER A 100 -19.96 4.12 5.47
C SER A 100 -18.77 3.45 6.17
N ILE A 101 -18.99 2.26 6.72
CA ILE A 101 -17.93 1.39 7.26
C ILE A 101 -16.90 0.95 6.20
N PHE A 102 -17.21 1.14 4.92
CA PHE A 102 -16.32 0.86 3.80
C PHE A 102 -15.62 2.11 3.24
N SER A 103 -15.79 3.27 3.89
CA SER A 103 -15.16 4.51 3.43
C SER A 103 -13.64 4.42 3.50
N THR A 104 -12.97 4.73 2.39
CA THR A 104 -11.51 4.87 2.33
C THR A 104 -11.03 6.21 2.88
N GLU A 105 -11.94 7.16 3.09
CA GLU A 105 -11.66 8.43 3.74
C GLU A 105 -11.68 8.26 5.26
N GLN A 106 -10.50 8.00 5.82
CA GLN A 106 -10.15 8.43 7.17
C GLN A 106 -8.99 9.43 7.05
N ASP A 107 -9.34 10.66 6.66
CA ASP A 107 -8.57 11.90 6.81
C ASP A 107 -7.04 11.80 6.55
N GLU A 108 -6.65 11.57 5.29
CA GLU A 108 -5.29 11.85 4.79
C GLU A 108 -5.25 13.22 4.09
N SER A 109 -5.10 14.31 4.85
CA SER A 109 -5.06 15.69 4.32
C SER A 109 -3.77 16.43 4.70
N CYS A 110 -2.83 16.53 3.76
CA CYS A 110 -1.71 17.46 3.79
C CYS A 110 -1.52 18.01 2.37
N GLY A 111 -1.74 19.31 2.18
CA GLY A 111 -1.72 19.96 0.86
C GLY A 111 -2.87 20.94 0.73
N GLU A 112 -2.61 22.20 1.07
CA GLU A 112 -3.48 23.34 0.79
C GLU A 112 -3.15 23.86 -0.61
N GLU A 113 -4.15 24.06 -1.46
CA GLU A 113 -4.08 24.90 -2.66
C GLU A 113 -5.33 25.79 -2.67
N ASP A 114 -5.14 27.10 -2.54
CA ASP A 114 -6.23 28.08 -2.56
C ASP A 114 -6.66 28.39 -4.01
N GLU A 115 -7.94 28.18 -4.32
CA GLU A 115 -8.59 28.81 -5.49
C GLU A 115 -9.55 29.92 -5.02
N GLU A 116 -9.21 31.18 -5.30
CA GLU A 116 -10.10 32.32 -5.07
C GLU A 116 -11.29 32.32 -6.04
N GLY A 117 -12.43 31.77 -5.59
CA GLY A 117 -13.73 31.96 -6.24
C GLY A 117 -14.29 33.37 -5.99
N GLY A 118 -13.94 34.33 -6.84
CA GLY A 118 -14.38 35.72 -6.70
C GLY A 118 -15.87 35.97 -6.98
N GLY A 119 -16.46 36.98 -6.32
CA GLY A 119 -17.76 37.56 -6.70
C GLY A 119 -18.74 37.83 -5.55
N GLY A 120 -18.63 38.99 -4.89
CA GLY A 120 -19.60 39.45 -3.88
C GLY A 120 -19.20 40.80 -3.29
N GLY A 121 -19.69 41.90 -3.87
CA GLY A 121 -19.28 43.26 -3.48
C GLY A 121 -20.07 43.84 -2.30
N GLY A 122 -19.44 44.76 -1.58
CA GLY A 122 -20.05 45.65 -0.59
C GLY A 122 -19.10 46.81 -0.28
N ASP A 123 -19.57 48.04 -0.46
CA ASP A 123 -18.83 49.25 -0.04
C ASP A 123 -18.74 49.33 1.48
N GLU A 124 -17.58 49.75 2.00
CA GLU A 124 -17.55 50.91 2.92
C GLU A 124 -16.15 51.55 2.99
N ARG A 125 -16.04 52.69 3.69
CA ARG A 125 -14.93 53.65 3.58
C ARG A 125 -14.09 53.70 4.86
N GLY A 126 -12.78 53.97 4.75
CA GLY A 126 -11.92 54.23 5.92
C GLY A 126 -10.54 54.78 5.56
N GLU A 127 -10.12 55.82 6.29
CA GLU A 127 -8.86 56.58 6.16
C GLU A 127 -7.58 55.71 6.28
N LYS A 128 -6.46 55.94 5.56
CA LYS A 128 -5.53 57.10 5.49
C LYS A 128 -4.67 57.33 6.77
N GLU A 129 -3.43 56.84 6.75
CA GLU A 129 -2.16 57.38 7.34
C GLU A 129 -1.06 56.27 7.26
N GLY A 130 0.27 56.52 7.26
CA GLY A 130 1.03 57.77 7.13
C GLY A 130 2.52 57.66 7.57
N SER A 131 3.48 58.15 6.75
CA SER A 131 4.88 58.57 7.06
C SER A 131 6.04 57.53 7.25
N GLY A 132 7.27 57.96 6.89
CA GLY A 132 8.61 57.47 7.33
C GLY A 132 9.15 56.15 6.72
N GLU A 133 10.18 56.06 5.87
CA GLU A 133 11.21 56.97 5.29
C GLU A 133 12.60 57.06 6.01
N GLU A 134 13.68 57.02 5.19
CA GLU A 134 15.14 57.20 5.44
C GLU A 134 15.95 56.18 6.31
N ASP A 135 17.29 56.06 6.24
CA ASP A 135 18.28 55.89 5.12
C ASP A 135 19.69 55.53 5.71
N GLY A 136 20.69 55.15 4.87
CA GLY A 136 22.07 55.65 5.05
C GLY A 136 23.28 54.69 5.14
N GLY A 137 24.16 54.69 4.12
CA GLY A 137 25.61 54.35 4.19
C GLY A 137 26.02 52.85 4.22
N ARG A 138 26.84 52.24 3.32
CA ARG A 138 27.83 52.68 2.30
C ARG A 138 29.17 53.20 2.90
N SER A 139 30.37 52.94 2.34
CA SER A 139 30.80 52.26 1.08
C SER A 139 31.90 51.16 1.35
N GLU A 140 32.85 50.69 0.51
CA GLU A 140 33.44 51.11 -0.78
C GLU A 140 34.10 49.93 -1.58
N ALA A 141 34.56 50.19 -2.82
CA ALA A 141 35.26 49.26 -3.72
C ALA A 141 36.82 49.27 -3.60
N THR A 142 37.61 48.35 -4.19
CA THR A 142 38.02 48.31 -5.62
C THR A 142 38.92 47.08 -5.92
N SER A 143 38.63 46.19 -6.88
CA SER A 143 38.96 46.18 -8.35
C SER A 143 40.08 45.14 -8.70
N PRO A 144 40.59 44.98 -9.96
CA PRO A 144 40.42 43.75 -10.78
C PRO A 144 41.80 43.10 -11.20
N PRO A 145 41.99 42.22 -12.24
CA PRO A 145 41.09 41.77 -13.33
C PRO A 145 41.20 40.29 -13.85
N ASP A 146 40.33 39.95 -14.83
CA ASP A 146 40.53 39.07 -16.02
C ASP A 146 41.01 37.60 -15.89
N LYS A 147 40.58 36.63 -16.74
CA LYS A 147 39.49 36.50 -17.74
C LYS A 147 39.39 35.02 -18.22
N VAL A 148 38.28 34.64 -18.88
CA VAL A 148 38.15 33.45 -19.79
C VAL A 148 38.23 32.06 -19.07
N GLN A 149 37.49 31.00 -19.41
CA GLN A 149 36.63 30.67 -20.57
C GLN A 149 35.35 29.93 -20.16
N SER A 150 34.27 30.07 -20.92
CA SER A 150 33.14 29.12 -20.93
C SER A 150 32.66 28.93 -22.38
N LEU A 151 32.12 27.75 -22.70
CA LEU A 151 31.62 27.42 -24.04
C LEU A 151 30.15 26.99 -24.00
N SER A 152 29.39 27.50 -24.97
CA SER A 152 27.94 27.39 -25.09
C SER A 152 27.52 26.38 -26.17
N PRO A 153 26.25 25.91 -26.18
CA PRO A 153 25.78 24.90 -27.12
C PRO A 153 25.40 25.45 -28.51
N LEU A 154 25.52 24.58 -29.50
CA LEU A 154 25.01 24.72 -30.88
C LEU A 154 24.00 23.59 -31.15
N ALA A 155 22.97 23.72 -31.99
CA ALA A 155 22.28 24.88 -32.55
C ALA A 155 20.87 24.46 -33.04
N LYS A 156 19.95 25.40 -33.25
CA LYS A 156 18.67 25.15 -33.95
C LYS A 156 18.73 25.74 -35.38
N CYS A 157 18.03 25.12 -36.32
CA CYS A 157 17.84 25.59 -37.70
C CYS A 157 16.36 25.49 -38.13
N PRO A 158 15.92 26.19 -39.20
CA PRO A 158 14.67 26.95 -39.15
C PRO A 158 13.47 26.33 -39.92
N PRO A 159 12.25 26.89 -39.78
CA PRO A 159 11.05 26.44 -40.50
C PRO A 159 10.97 27.01 -41.92
N VAL A 160 10.16 26.35 -42.77
CA VAL A 160 9.74 26.86 -44.09
C VAL A 160 8.22 26.64 -44.24
N SER A 161 7.51 27.63 -44.78
CA SER A 161 6.05 27.61 -44.95
C SER A 161 5.63 28.02 -46.36
N ALA A 162 4.87 27.17 -47.06
CA ALA A 162 4.03 27.60 -48.18
C ALA A 162 2.88 26.61 -48.46
N SER A 163 1.69 27.19 -48.64
CA SER A 163 0.40 26.63 -49.06
C SER A 163 0.38 25.51 -50.11
N GLY A 164 -0.57 24.57 -49.93
CA GLY A 164 -1.12 23.74 -51.02
C GLY A 164 -2.44 23.06 -50.62
N LYS A 165 -3.54 23.32 -51.35
CA LYS A 165 -4.84 22.63 -51.17
C LYS A 165 -5.08 21.66 -52.32
N SER A 166 -5.35 20.39 -52.02
CA SER A 166 -6.15 19.50 -52.87
C SER A 166 -6.83 18.40 -52.04
N VAL A 167 -7.85 17.75 -52.60
CA VAL A 167 -8.65 16.72 -51.95
C VAL A 167 -8.70 15.50 -52.86
N SER A 168 -8.43 14.30 -52.35
CA SER A 168 -9.11 13.08 -52.77
C SER A 168 -8.73 11.85 -51.92
N HIS A 169 -9.69 10.94 -51.85
CA HIS A 169 -9.66 9.55 -51.38
C HIS A 169 -8.30 8.89 -51.12
N HIS A 170 -8.19 8.26 -49.94
CA HIS A 170 -7.39 7.05 -49.78
C HIS A 170 -8.29 5.86 -49.45
N SER A 171 -7.98 4.70 -50.04
CA SER A 171 -8.80 3.51 -50.04
C SER A 171 -8.63 2.68 -48.76
N ARG A 172 -9.68 1.94 -48.37
CA ARG A 172 -9.60 0.94 -47.29
C ARG A 172 -8.78 -0.28 -47.73
N SER A 173 -7.46 -0.15 -47.69
CA SER A 173 -6.55 -1.30 -47.82
C SER A 173 -6.73 -2.24 -46.63
N ARG A 174 -7.11 -3.49 -46.89
CA ARG A 174 -7.15 -4.57 -45.88
C ARG A 174 -5.72 -5.02 -45.55
N ALA A 175 -5.03 -4.27 -44.70
CA ALA A 175 -3.78 -4.72 -44.12
C ALA A 175 -4.02 -5.93 -43.19
N SER A 176 -3.20 -6.98 -43.35
CA SER A 176 -3.27 -8.18 -42.51
C SER A 176 -2.95 -7.86 -41.05
N ALA A 177 -3.59 -8.59 -40.13
CA ALA A 177 -3.51 -8.35 -38.70
C ALA A 177 -2.15 -8.78 -38.10
N ARG A 178 -1.12 -7.96 -38.31
CA ARG A 178 0.02 -7.90 -37.38
C ARG A 178 -0.53 -7.41 -36.04
N GLY A 179 -0.37 -8.21 -34.99
CA GLY A 179 -0.84 -7.84 -33.65
C GLY A 179 -0.21 -6.52 -33.21
N SER A 180 -1.02 -5.61 -32.65
CA SER A 180 -0.54 -4.32 -32.17
C SER A 180 0.59 -4.52 -31.16
N ALA A 181 1.61 -3.65 -31.21
CA ALA A 181 2.67 -3.66 -30.21
C ALA A 181 2.07 -3.44 -28.82
N ARG A 182 2.55 -4.18 -27.82
CA ARG A 182 2.05 -4.06 -26.44
C ARG A 182 2.45 -2.70 -25.88
N THR A 183 1.50 -2.06 -25.21
CA THR A 183 1.67 -0.71 -24.65
C THR A 183 1.90 -0.78 -23.15
N PHE A 184 2.74 0.11 -22.60
CA PHE A 184 2.90 0.23 -21.16
C PHE A 184 2.98 1.66 -20.67
N ALA A 185 2.56 1.89 -19.43
CA ALA A 185 2.69 3.17 -18.72
C ALA A 185 3.41 2.96 -17.39
N VAL A 186 4.18 3.96 -16.94
CA VAL A 186 4.93 3.92 -15.66
C VAL A 186 4.66 5.22 -14.90
N CYS A 187 4.15 5.11 -13.67
CA CYS A 187 3.71 6.24 -12.85
C CYS A 187 4.49 6.30 -11.52
N GLY A 188 5.46 7.21 -11.42
CA GLY A 188 6.32 7.39 -10.24
C GLY A 188 7.80 7.15 -10.54
N GLY A 189 8.63 7.19 -9.49
CA GLY A 189 10.08 7.13 -9.58
C GLY A 189 10.72 5.80 -9.19
N ASN A 190 10.17 5.06 -8.21
CA ASN A 190 10.80 3.80 -7.79
C ASN A 190 10.77 2.74 -8.91
N ALA A 191 11.91 2.10 -9.16
CA ALA A 191 12.15 1.11 -10.21
C ALA A 191 11.90 1.55 -11.68
N ALA A 192 11.41 2.77 -11.92
CA ALA A 192 10.94 3.21 -13.25
C ALA A 192 11.97 3.01 -14.39
N PRO A 193 13.28 3.30 -14.23
CA PRO A 193 14.26 3.03 -15.28
C PRO A 193 14.37 1.53 -15.63
N LEU A 194 14.45 0.66 -14.62
CA LEU A 194 14.58 -0.79 -14.78
C LEU A 194 13.35 -1.39 -15.45
N VAL A 195 12.15 -0.93 -15.08
CA VAL A 195 10.88 -1.37 -15.67
C VAL A 195 10.77 -0.92 -17.13
N CYS A 196 11.13 0.34 -17.44
CA CYS A 196 11.18 0.84 -18.81
C CYS A 196 12.17 0.06 -19.68
N GLU A 197 13.36 -0.23 -19.18
CA GLU A 197 14.39 -1.00 -19.89
C GLU A 197 13.96 -2.45 -20.16
N ALA A 198 13.42 -3.14 -19.13
CA ALA A 198 12.92 -4.51 -19.24
C ALA A 198 11.73 -4.63 -20.21
N LEU A 199 10.86 -3.62 -20.34
CA LEU A 199 9.73 -3.66 -21.27
C LEU A 199 10.12 -3.22 -22.69
N ARG A 200 10.97 -2.20 -22.85
CA ARG A 200 11.47 -1.74 -24.15
C ARG A 200 12.33 -2.80 -24.85
N SER A 201 13.17 -3.54 -24.11
CA SER A 201 13.96 -4.65 -24.65
C SER A 201 13.11 -5.81 -25.19
N LYS A 202 11.83 -5.91 -24.77
CA LYS A 202 10.83 -6.86 -25.28
C LYS A 202 9.99 -6.29 -26.43
N GLY A 203 10.34 -5.11 -26.94
CA GLY A 203 9.62 -4.43 -28.04
C GLY A 203 8.30 -3.78 -27.63
N TRP A 204 8.05 -3.53 -26.34
CA TRP A 204 6.85 -2.83 -25.88
C TRP A 204 7.02 -1.31 -26.05
N VAL A 205 5.93 -0.63 -26.41
CA VAL A 205 5.88 0.83 -26.61
C VAL A 205 5.42 1.51 -25.32
N GLN A 206 6.16 2.50 -24.86
CA GLN A 206 5.74 3.32 -23.72
C GLN A 206 4.70 4.36 -24.16
N LEU A 207 3.64 4.52 -23.37
CA LEU A 207 2.67 5.60 -23.51
C LEU A 207 3.22 6.88 -22.87
N GLU A 208 3.09 8.00 -23.57
CA GLU A 208 3.41 9.34 -23.04
C GLU A 208 2.36 9.77 -22.00
N ASP A 209 1.07 9.57 -22.32
CA ASP A 209 -0.03 9.74 -21.39
C ASP A 209 -0.10 8.55 -20.40
N THR A 210 0.19 8.82 -19.14
CA THR A 210 0.13 7.85 -18.03
C THR A 210 -1.25 7.78 -17.36
N SER A 211 -2.18 8.67 -17.71
CA SER A 211 -3.59 8.59 -17.31
C SER A 211 -4.38 7.62 -18.20
N SER A 212 -3.96 7.47 -19.46
CA SER A 212 -4.55 6.59 -20.48
C SER A 212 -5.01 5.23 -19.96
N THR A 213 -6.18 4.78 -20.40
CA THR A 213 -6.73 3.44 -20.13
C THR A 213 -6.37 2.41 -21.21
N ALA A 214 -5.54 2.79 -22.20
CA ALA A 214 -5.14 1.99 -23.37
C ALA A 214 -3.79 1.24 -23.22
N PHE A 215 -3.39 0.94 -21.98
CA PHE A 215 -2.19 0.15 -21.68
C PHE A 215 -2.46 -1.36 -21.70
N THR A 216 -1.46 -2.15 -22.10
CA THR A 216 -1.35 -3.58 -21.76
C THR A 216 -0.77 -3.79 -20.35
N LEU A 217 0.19 -2.96 -19.91
CA LEU A 217 0.71 -2.98 -18.53
C LEU A 217 0.83 -1.57 -17.94
N LYS A 218 0.35 -1.34 -16.71
CA LYS A 218 0.59 -0.09 -15.96
C LYS A 218 1.38 -0.39 -14.68
N TRP A 219 2.61 0.10 -14.61
CA TRP A 219 3.42 0.10 -13.40
C TRP A 219 3.19 1.41 -12.64
N THR A 220 3.04 1.32 -11.32
CA THR A 220 2.70 2.45 -10.45
C THR A 220 3.46 2.35 -9.13
N GLU A 221 3.85 3.49 -8.57
CA GLU A 221 4.51 3.54 -7.26
C GLU A 221 3.53 3.26 -6.10
N ILE A 222 2.26 3.66 -6.26
CA ILE A 222 1.18 3.44 -5.29
C ILE A 222 -0.09 2.93 -5.96
N SER A 223 -0.80 2.03 -5.27
CA SER A 223 -2.05 1.42 -5.72
C SER A 223 -3.17 2.42 -6.03
N LYS A 224 -3.14 3.64 -5.47
CA LYS A 224 -4.09 4.74 -5.77
C LYS A 224 -4.06 5.18 -7.25
N HIS A 225 -2.98 4.93 -7.99
CA HIS A 225 -2.87 5.30 -9.42
C HIS A 225 -3.48 4.27 -10.39
N ILE A 226 -4.11 3.21 -9.87
CA ILE A 226 -4.79 2.16 -10.64
C ILE A 226 -6.31 2.33 -10.47
N ASN A 227 -7.02 2.60 -11.57
CA ASN A 227 -8.48 2.55 -11.56
C ASN A 227 -8.96 1.08 -11.64
N TYR A 228 -9.08 0.43 -10.48
CA TYR A 228 -9.52 -0.97 -10.38
C TYR A 228 -10.91 -1.27 -10.95
N LYS A 229 -11.74 -0.23 -11.15
CA LYS A 229 -13.13 -0.40 -11.63
C LYS A 229 -13.22 -0.34 -13.16
N GLU A 230 -12.33 0.40 -13.81
CA GLU A 230 -12.14 0.38 -15.27
C GLU A 230 -11.14 -0.70 -15.75
N PHE A 231 -10.44 -1.37 -14.83
CA PHE A 231 -9.46 -2.42 -15.17
C PHE A 231 -10.12 -3.58 -15.94
N ARG A 232 -9.61 -3.82 -17.15
CA ARG A 232 -10.07 -4.88 -18.07
C ARG A 232 -9.23 -6.15 -17.90
N GLU A 233 -9.79 -7.08 -17.15
CA GLU A 233 -9.21 -8.40 -16.89
C GLU A 233 -9.02 -9.19 -18.19
N GLY A 234 -7.87 -9.87 -18.32
CA GLY A 234 -7.49 -10.55 -19.57
C GLY A 234 -7.03 -9.61 -20.69
N GLU A 235 -7.12 -8.28 -20.54
CA GLU A 235 -6.50 -7.30 -21.44
C GLU A 235 -5.30 -6.59 -20.81
N GLN A 236 -5.36 -6.33 -19.50
CA GLN A 236 -4.44 -5.44 -18.79
C GLN A 236 -3.69 -6.14 -17.65
N ILE A 237 -2.53 -5.61 -17.32
CA ILE A 237 -1.67 -6.03 -16.20
C ILE A 237 -1.36 -4.80 -15.31
N VAL A 238 -1.44 -4.94 -13.99
CA VAL A 238 -1.08 -3.88 -13.02
C VAL A 238 -0.35 -4.43 -11.79
N ASN A 239 0.57 -3.63 -11.24
CA ASN A 239 1.57 -4.05 -10.25
C ASN A 239 1.19 -3.85 -8.77
N HIS A 240 -0.11 -3.73 -8.46
CA HIS A 240 -0.62 -3.82 -7.08
C HIS A 240 -1.96 -4.58 -7.07
N PHE A 241 -2.23 -5.32 -5.99
CA PHE A 241 -3.57 -5.82 -5.68
C PHE A 241 -4.44 -4.76 -4.98
N PRO A 242 -5.77 -4.73 -5.23
CA PRO A 242 -6.67 -4.06 -4.31
C PRO A 242 -6.60 -4.76 -2.93
N ASN A 243 -6.74 -3.97 -1.86
CA ASN A 243 -6.60 -4.40 -0.46
C ASN A 243 -5.21 -4.92 -0.03
N ILE A 244 -4.14 -4.76 -0.81
CA ILE A 244 -2.78 -5.23 -0.40
C ILE A 244 -2.30 -4.61 0.93
N SER A 245 -2.84 -3.45 1.31
CA SER A 245 -2.63 -2.79 2.61
C SER A 245 -2.96 -3.67 3.82
N LEU A 246 -3.80 -4.71 3.66
CA LEU A 246 -4.07 -5.74 4.68
C LEU A 246 -2.84 -6.61 5.01
N LEU A 247 -1.82 -6.61 4.14
CA LEU A 247 -0.54 -7.31 4.32
C LEU A 247 0.61 -6.32 4.56
N THR A 248 0.55 -5.12 3.96
CA THR A 248 1.68 -4.19 3.87
C THR A 248 1.58 -2.95 4.77
N THR A 249 0.49 -2.78 5.52
CA THR A 249 0.43 -1.81 6.64
C THR A 249 0.65 -2.51 7.98
N LYS A 250 1.23 -1.79 8.93
CA LYS A 250 1.62 -2.35 10.25
C LYS A 250 0.42 -2.88 11.04
N ILE A 251 -0.70 -2.16 11.01
CA ILE A 251 -1.98 -2.60 11.60
C ILE A 251 -2.65 -3.68 10.74
N GLY A 252 -2.67 -3.55 9.41
CA GLY A 252 -3.28 -4.55 8.52
C GLY A 252 -2.66 -5.94 8.69
N LEU A 253 -1.33 -6.01 8.70
CA LEU A 253 -0.56 -7.23 8.95
C LEU A 253 -0.90 -7.84 10.32
N LEU A 254 -0.87 -7.02 11.37
CA LEU A 254 -1.16 -7.42 12.75
C LEU A 254 -2.58 -8.01 12.88
N GLU A 255 -3.60 -7.32 12.35
CA GLU A 255 -4.99 -7.76 12.44
C GLU A 255 -5.27 -8.98 11.56
N SER A 256 -4.68 -9.07 10.36
CA SER A 256 -4.85 -10.23 9.48
C SER A 256 -4.23 -11.49 10.11
N LEU A 257 -3.02 -11.38 10.68
CA LEU A 257 -2.36 -12.46 11.41
C LEU A 257 -3.13 -12.86 12.69
N ARG A 258 -3.57 -11.89 13.51
CA ARG A 258 -4.40 -12.15 14.70
C ARG A 258 -5.71 -12.84 14.33
N ALA A 259 -6.43 -12.35 13.31
CA ALA A 259 -7.69 -12.93 12.86
C ALA A 259 -7.49 -14.38 12.36
N MET A 260 -6.43 -14.64 11.59
CA MET A 260 -6.05 -15.99 11.18
C MET A 260 -5.80 -16.91 12.39
N GLN A 261 -5.02 -16.48 13.38
CA GLN A 261 -4.72 -17.32 14.55
C GLN A 261 -5.97 -17.62 15.39
N ARG A 262 -6.92 -16.67 15.52
CA ARG A 262 -8.23 -16.92 16.15
C ARG A 262 -8.99 -18.04 15.43
N LEU A 263 -9.08 -17.96 14.09
CA LEU A 263 -9.76 -18.96 13.26
C LEU A 263 -9.08 -20.33 13.31
N GLN A 264 -7.75 -20.39 13.24
CA GLN A 264 -6.99 -21.64 13.37
C GLN A 264 -7.21 -22.30 14.74
N SER A 265 -7.20 -21.50 15.81
CA SER A 265 -7.43 -21.99 17.17
C SER A 265 -8.84 -22.57 17.33
N ALA A 266 -9.86 -21.88 16.81
CA ALA A 266 -11.25 -22.35 16.83
C ALA A 266 -11.47 -23.62 16.00
N ALA A 267 -10.73 -23.78 14.89
CA ALA A 267 -10.79 -24.96 14.04
C ALA A 267 -9.87 -26.13 14.49
N GLY A 268 -9.14 -25.99 15.60
CA GLY A 268 -8.13 -26.97 16.04
C GLY A 268 -6.94 -27.14 15.07
N ALA A 269 -6.78 -26.22 14.11
CA ALA A 269 -5.80 -26.33 13.04
C ALA A 269 -4.39 -25.95 13.53
N ARG A 270 -3.39 -26.76 13.17
CA ARG A 270 -1.99 -26.49 13.49
C ARG A 270 -1.39 -25.50 12.48
N GLY A 271 -0.99 -24.33 12.95
CA GLY A 271 -0.29 -23.30 12.18
C GLY A 271 0.89 -22.70 12.95
N LEU A 272 1.68 -21.84 12.29
CA LEU A 272 2.70 -21.04 12.96
C LEU A 272 2.03 -20.01 13.88
N ARG A 273 2.35 -20.04 15.18
CA ARG A 273 1.85 -19.05 16.15
C ARG A 273 2.46 -17.70 15.84
N VAL A 274 1.66 -16.63 15.79
CA VAL A 274 2.13 -15.28 15.44
C VAL A 274 3.23 -14.81 16.41
N ALA A 275 3.09 -15.10 17.71
CA ALA A 275 4.07 -14.78 18.74
C ALA A 275 5.41 -15.55 18.64
N SER A 276 5.59 -16.49 17.69
CA SER A 276 6.89 -17.13 17.42
C SER A 276 7.62 -16.57 16.20
N PHE A 277 7.11 -15.49 15.58
CA PHE A 277 7.77 -14.81 14.48
C PHE A 277 7.45 -13.31 14.36
N LEU A 278 6.40 -12.79 14.98
CA LEU A 278 6.12 -11.36 15.09
C LEU A 278 6.35 -10.94 16.55
N PRO A 279 7.19 -9.93 16.84
CA PRO A 279 7.35 -9.43 18.20
C PRO A 279 6.03 -8.89 18.76
N ASP A 280 5.85 -8.94 20.07
CA ASP A 280 4.61 -8.49 20.73
C ASP A 280 4.30 -7.05 20.32
N THR A 281 3.09 -6.84 19.80
CA THR A 281 2.70 -5.59 19.14
C THR A 281 1.29 -5.22 19.57
N TYR A 282 1.15 -3.97 20.01
CA TYR A 282 -0.08 -3.38 20.52
C TYR A 282 -0.44 -2.09 19.76
N ARG A 283 -1.73 -1.89 19.52
CA ARG A 283 -2.28 -0.67 18.92
C ARG A 283 -2.48 0.41 19.97
N LEU A 284 -1.82 1.55 19.80
CA LEU A 284 -1.98 2.70 20.71
C LEU A 284 -3.24 3.52 20.38
N ASP A 285 -3.85 3.31 19.21
CA ASP A 285 -5.13 3.90 18.79
C ASP A 285 -6.37 3.20 19.37
N ARG A 286 -6.18 2.13 20.16
CA ARG A 286 -7.22 1.33 20.82
C ARG A 286 -6.99 1.38 22.33
N GLU A 287 -7.99 1.81 23.10
CA GLU A 287 -7.85 1.97 24.55
C GLU A 287 -7.55 0.64 25.27
N GLU A 288 -8.22 -0.44 24.87
CA GLU A 288 -7.99 -1.79 25.38
C GLU A 288 -6.54 -2.25 25.17
N GLU A 289 -5.97 -2.05 23.98
CA GLU A 289 -4.58 -2.43 23.68
C GLU A 289 -3.55 -1.45 24.28
N ARG A 290 -3.91 -0.18 24.48
CA ARG A 290 -3.11 0.79 25.22
C ARG A 290 -3.00 0.38 26.69
N ALA A 291 -4.10 -0.04 27.31
CA ALA A 291 -4.14 -0.57 28.67
C ALA A 291 -3.41 -1.91 28.80
N GLU A 292 -3.54 -2.80 27.81
CA GLU A 292 -2.78 -4.06 27.73
C GLU A 292 -1.27 -3.80 27.65
N PHE A 293 -0.83 -2.90 26.75
CA PHE A 293 0.57 -2.48 26.65
C PHE A 293 1.08 -1.88 27.96
N THR A 294 0.33 -0.99 28.60
CA THR A 294 0.64 -0.42 29.92
C THR A 294 0.80 -1.50 31.02
N ARG A 295 0.04 -2.60 30.95
CA ARG A 295 0.14 -3.71 31.92
C ARG A 295 1.30 -4.68 31.64
N VAL A 296 1.68 -4.84 30.36
CA VAL A 296 2.75 -5.75 29.92
C VAL A 296 4.13 -5.09 29.99
N TYR A 297 4.22 -3.78 29.73
CA TYR A 297 5.47 -3.03 29.78
C TYR A 297 6.16 -3.14 31.15
N SER A 298 7.40 -3.61 31.14
CA SER A 298 8.24 -3.68 32.35
C SER A 298 9.39 -2.67 32.29
N SER A 299 9.68 -2.02 33.42
CA SER A 299 10.78 -1.05 33.52
C SER A 299 12.12 -1.70 33.14
N GLY A 300 12.88 -1.03 32.26
CA GLY A 300 14.13 -1.55 31.70
C GLY A 300 13.95 -2.33 30.38
N GLU A 301 12.73 -2.68 29.97
CA GLU A 301 12.51 -3.18 28.61
C GLU A 301 12.64 -2.08 27.56
N LEU A 302 13.16 -2.47 26.39
CA LEU A 302 13.19 -1.62 25.20
C LEU A 302 12.01 -1.96 24.29
N TRP A 303 11.23 -0.95 23.96
CA TRP A 303 10.12 -1.03 22.99
C TRP A 303 10.36 -0.04 21.84
N ILE A 304 9.63 -0.17 20.73
CA ILE A 304 9.72 0.70 19.56
C ILE A 304 8.32 1.13 19.11
N CYS A 305 8.08 2.44 19.14
CA CYS A 305 6.84 3.03 18.65
C CYS A 305 6.98 3.31 17.14
N LYS A 306 6.03 2.81 16.33
CA LYS A 306 6.00 2.99 14.88
C LYS A 306 4.66 3.59 14.42
N PRO A 307 4.62 4.71 13.69
CA PRO A 307 3.41 5.16 13.00
C PRO A 307 3.05 4.19 11.86
N THR A 308 1.75 4.00 11.60
CA THR A 308 1.27 2.95 10.69
C THR A 308 1.55 3.26 9.22
N GLY A 309 1.17 4.46 8.75
CA GLY A 309 1.30 4.86 7.35
C GLY A 309 2.69 5.36 6.91
N ALA A 310 3.57 5.75 7.83
CA ALA A 310 4.88 6.28 7.48
C ALA A 310 5.93 5.19 7.18
N ASN A 311 6.78 5.50 6.20
CA ASN A 311 7.92 4.70 5.75
C ASN A 311 9.25 5.39 6.14
N GLN A 312 10.39 4.90 5.63
CA GLN A 312 11.72 5.53 5.79
C GLN A 312 12.21 5.72 7.26
N GLY A 313 11.51 5.14 8.24
CA GLY A 313 11.75 5.38 9.67
C GLY A 313 11.25 6.74 10.19
N LYS A 314 10.45 7.49 9.41
CA LYS A 314 9.85 8.76 9.85
C LYS A 314 8.88 8.51 11.02
N GLY A 315 8.96 9.35 12.05
CA GLY A 315 8.11 9.27 13.24
C GLY A 315 8.33 8.06 14.15
N ILE A 316 9.34 7.20 13.87
CA ILE A 316 9.74 6.10 14.76
C ILE A 316 10.53 6.64 15.95
N PHE A 317 10.26 6.13 17.15
CA PHE A 317 11.09 6.36 18.32
C PHE A 317 11.22 5.11 19.20
N LEU A 318 12.29 5.05 19.99
CA LEU A 318 12.46 4.03 21.01
C LEU A 318 11.76 4.43 22.29
N VAL A 319 11.13 3.46 22.93
CA VAL A 319 10.42 3.58 24.20
C VAL A 319 11.30 2.93 25.25
N ARG A 320 11.87 3.77 26.12
CA ARG A 320 12.72 3.38 27.27
C ARG A 320 12.05 3.63 28.62
N ASP A 321 10.93 4.34 28.59
CA ASP A 321 10.05 4.72 29.69
C ASP A 321 8.62 4.77 29.13
N LEU A 322 7.64 4.36 29.93
CA LEU A 322 6.23 4.35 29.56
C LEU A 322 5.62 5.74 29.60
N GLN A 323 6.05 6.61 30.53
CA GLN A 323 5.48 7.96 30.67
C GLN A 323 5.72 8.78 29.40
N GLN A 324 6.92 8.69 28.82
CA GLN A 324 7.22 9.24 27.49
C GLN A 324 6.25 8.81 26.36
N VAL A 325 5.60 7.64 26.45
CA VAL A 325 4.56 7.25 25.48
C VAL A 325 3.24 7.95 25.79
N LEU A 326 2.82 7.94 27.06
CA LEU A 326 1.57 8.55 27.50
C LEU A 326 1.56 10.07 27.22
N ASP A 327 2.62 10.78 27.60
CA ASP A 327 2.81 12.21 27.36
C ASP A 327 2.70 12.57 25.88
N ARG A 328 3.21 11.70 24.99
CA ARG A 328 3.17 11.90 23.53
C ARG A 328 1.80 11.59 22.94
N LEU A 329 1.09 10.59 23.44
CA LEU A 329 -0.29 10.31 23.02
C LEU A 329 -1.22 11.45 23.46
N GLU A 330 -1.11 11.90 24.71
CA GLU A 330 -1.81 13.10 25.18
C GLU A 330 -1.42 14.36 24.39
N GLY A 331 -0.14 14.49 24.02
CA GLY A 331 0.36 15.58 23.18
C GLY A 331 -0.28 15.58 21.79
N ASP A 332 -0.27 14.44 21.09
CA ASP A 332 -0.93 14.26 19.80
C ASP A 332 -2.45 14.56 19.92
N GLU A 333 -3.14 14.00 20.92
CA GLU A 333 -4.57 14.22 21.18
C GLU A 333 -4.91 15.70 21.45
N LYS A 334 -4.03 16.45 22.14
CA LYS A 334 -4.22 17.88 22.43
C LYS A 334 -4.01 18.79 21.22
N HIS A 335 -3.10 18.44 20.30
CA HIS A 335 -2.86 19.19 19.07
C HIS A 335 -3.86 18.87 17.95
N CYS A 336 -4.36 17.63 17.86
CA CYS A 336 -5.37 17.18 16.87
C CYS A 336 -6.79 17.78 17.07
N LYS A 337 -6.93 18.90 17.78
CA LYS A 337 -8.18 19.67 17.86
C LYS A 337 -8.51 20.44 16.57
N ILE A 338 -7.59 20.49 15.61
CA ILE A 338 -7.79 21.08 14.27
C ILE A 338 -7.80 19.96 13.23
N ALA A 339 -9.02 19.57 12.82
CA ALA A 339 -9.43 18.77 11.65
C ALA A 339 -8.79 17.39 11.36
N SER A 340 -7.54 17.13 11.74
CA SER A 340 -6.79 15.91 11.41
C SER A 340 -6.80 14.92 12.58
N ARG A 341 -7.06 13.64 12.27
CA ARG A 341 -6.98 12.56 13.27
C ARG A 341 -5.50 12.24 13.58
N PRO A 342 -5.13 11.94 14.83
CA PRO A 342 -3.77 11.52 15.14
C PRO A 342 -3.41 10.23 14.41
N THR A 343 -2.26 10.21 13.73
CA THR A 343 -1.83 9.08 12.90
C THR A 343 -1.71 7.79 13.74
N PRO A 344 -2.42 6.69 13.42
CA PRO A 344 -2.40 5.48 14.24
C PRO A 344 -0.99 4.92 14.45
N ARG A 345 -0.63 4.68 15.71
CA ARG A 345 0.69 4.17 16.14
C ARG A 345 0.58 2.76 16.73
N ILE A 346 1.61 1.95 16.53
CA ILE A 346 1.81 0.70 17.27
C ILE A 346 3.00 0.83 18.22
N ALA A 347 2.90 0.23 19.42
CA ALA A 347 4.05 -0.13 20.24
C ALA A 347 4.42 -1.59 19.94
N GLN A 348 5.68 -1.84 19.62
CA GLN A 348 6.20 -3.19 19.35
C GLN A 348 7.41 -3.47 20.24
N ARG A 349 7.55 -4.69 20.76
CA ARG A 349 8.70 -5.08 21.59
C ARG A 349 9.98 -5.04 20.75
N TYR A 350 11.03 -4.42 21.27
CA TYR A 350 12.30 -4.35 20.55
C TYR A 350 12.98 -5.71 20.60
N ILE A 351 13.47 -6.20 19.45
CA ILE A 351 14.20 -7.47 19.38
C ILE A 351 15.57 -7.26 20.04
N THR A 352 15.73 -7.80 21.25
CA THR A 352 16.92 -7.64 22.08
C THR A 352 17.26 -8.94 22.82
N PRO A 353 18.53 -9.38 22.82
CA PRO A 353 19.64 -8.85 22.03
C PRO A 353 19.45 -9.20 20.54
N PRO A 354 19.68 -8.27 19.58
CA PRO A 354 19.74 -8.63 18.17
C PRO A 354 21.00 -9.45 17.88
N LEU A 355 20.97 -10.29 16.84
CA LEU A 355 22.20 -10.83 16.28
C LEU A 355 23.01 -9.69 15.64
N LEU A 356 24.33 -9.75 15.77
CA LEU A 356 25.25 -8.74 15.22
C LEU A 356 26.22 -9.36 14.22
N LEU A 357 26.56 -8.59 13.19
CA LEU A 357 27.57 -8.96 12.19
C LEU A 357 28.76 -8.01 12.33
N GLY A 358 29.90 -8.50 12.81
CA GLY A 358 31.04 -7.64 13.16
C GLY A 358 30.66 -6.52 14.15
N GLY A 359 29.80 -6.81 15.13
CA GLY A 359 29.28 -5.83 16.10
C GLY A 359 28.22 -4.85 15.58
N ARG A 360 27.87 -4.88 14.29
CA ARG A 360 26.87 -3.99 13.69
C ARG A 360 25.49 -4.67 13.62
N LYS A 361 24.42 -3.88 13.79
CA LYS A 361 23.04 -4.39 13.70
C LYS A 361 22.68 -4.60 12.23
N PHE A 362 21.83 -5.59 11.93
CA PHE A 362 21.33 -5.82 10.58
C PHE A 362 19.85 -6.18 10.53
N ASP A 363 19.31 -6.12 9.32
CA ASP A 363 18.07 -6.79 8.92
C ASP A 363 18.29 -7.53 7.59
N ILE A 364 17.33 -8.37 7.19
CA ILE A 364 17.34 -9.12 5.95
C ILE A 364 16.10 -8.73 5.13
N ARG A 365 16.33 -8.19 3.93
CA ARG A 365 15.32 -8.06 2.89
C ARG A 365 15.18 -9.39 2.15
N VAL A 366 13.93 -9.82 1.96
CA VAL A 366 13.51 -10.97 1.13
C VAL A 366 12.40 -10.51 0.19
N TYR A 367 12.27 -11.11 -1.00
CA TYR A 367 11.20 -10.77 -1.94
C TYR A 367 10.11 -11.85 -2.01
N MET A 368 8.85 -11.42 -2.07
CA MET A 368 7.72 -12.26 -2.46
C MET A 368 7.09 -11.67 -3.73
N LEU A 369 6.93 -12.50 -4.76
CA LEU A 369 6.09 -12.16 -5.91
C LEU A 369 4.77 -12.92 -5.79
N VAL A 370 3.66 -12.18 -5.76
CA VAL A 370 2.29 -12.70 -5.81
C VAL A 370 1.72 -12.37 -7.18
N VAL A 371 1.18 -13.37 -7.90
CA VAL A 371 0.53 -13.16 -9.21
C VAL A 371 -0.89 -13.73 -9.22
N ALA A 372 -1.83 -12.94 -9.73
CA ALA A 372 -3.23 -13.32 -9.88
C ALA A 372 -3.40 -14.30 -11.04
N ALA A 373 -3.61 -15.54 -10.66
CA ALA A 373 -4.13 -16.60 -11.49
C ALA A 373 -5.28 -17.29 -10.74
N GLN A 374 -5.97 -18.17 -11.45
CA GLN A 374 -7.01 -19.02 -10.87
C GLN A 374 -6.45 -20.45 -10.74
N PRO A 375 -5.77 -20.80 -9.62
CA PRO A 375 -5.53 -20.01 -8.39
C PRO A 375 -4.15 -19.32 -8.35
N TYR A 376 -3.91 -18.50 -7.31
CA TYR A 376 -2.69 -17.70 -7.13
C TYR A 376 -1.39 -18.49 -7.25
N VAL A 377 -0.40 -17.86 -7.91
CA VAL A 377 1.02 -18.24 -7.83
C VAL A 377 1.71 -17.30 -6.84
N VAL A 378 2.41 -17.87 -5.87
CA VAL A 378 3.25 -17.14 -4.91
C VAL A 378 4.66 -17.69 -4.95
N LEU A 379 5.63 -16.80 -5.07
CA LEU A 379 7.04 -17.10 -5.27
C LEU A 379 7.89 -16.35 -4.25
N TYR A 380 8.96 -16.98 -3.81
CA TYR A 380 10.05 -16.40 -3.02
C TYR A 380 11.20 -16.04 -3.97
N GLY A 381 11.75 -14.84 -3.84
CA GLY A 381 13.04 -14.46 -4.41
C GLY A 381 14.03 -14.08 -3.31
N ASP A 382 15.29 -14.49 -3.47
CA ASP A 382 16.37 -14.06 -2.57
C ASP A 382 16.54 -12.53 -2.61
N GLY A 383 16.94 -11.96 -1.47
CA GLY A 383 17.19 -10.53 -1.32
C GLY A 383 18.61 -10.24 -0.84
N TYR A 384 18.73 -9.41 0.18
CA TYR A 384 20.02 -8.92 0.68
C TYR A 384 19.95 -8.54 2.17
N VAL A 385 21.10 -8.48 2.80
CA VAL A 385 21.26 -8.02 4.19
C VAL A 385 21.51 -6.52 4.21
N ARG A 386 20.88 -5.78 5.13
CA ARG A 386 21.15 -4.35 5.39
C ARG A 386 21.77 -4.18 6.76
N LEU A 387 22.98 -3.63 6.83
CA LEU A 387 23.72 -3.41 8.08
C LEU A 387 23.70 -1.92 8.45
N SER A 388 23.79 -1.62 9.74
CA SER A 388 24.08 -0.27 10.23
C SER A 388 25.51 0.15 9.87
N CYS A 389 25.75 1.45 9.74
CA CYS A 389 27.09 2.03 9.66
C CYS A 389 27.81 1.87 11.01
N ALA A 390 27.19 2.35 12.09
CA ALA A 390 27.73 2.27 13.44
C ALA A 390 27.55 0.88 14.08
N SER A 391 28.43 0.55 15.03
CA SER A 391 28.31 -0.60 15.93
C SER A 391 27.08 -0.48 16.84
N TYR A 392 26.46 -1.62 17.16
CA TYR A 392 25.24 -1.64 17.98
C TYR A 392 25.54 -1.33 19.45
N ASN A 393 24.78 -0.40 20.02
CA ASN A 393 24.76 -0.12 21.46
C ASN A 393 23.30 0.01 21.92
N ALA A 394 22.85 -0.89 22.80
CA ALA A 394 21.48 -0.92 23.32
C ALA A 394 21.10 0.33 24.14
N ALA A 395 22.07 1.08 24.67
CA ALA A 395 21.89 2.32 25.41
C ALA A 395 21.95 3.59 24.55
N SER A 396 22.23 3.49 23.24
CA SER A 396 22.30 4.67 22.36
C SER A 396 20.94 5.38 22.24
N HIS A 397 20.97 6.70 22.07
CA HIS A 397 19.80 7.48 21.66
C HIS A 397 19.82 7.82 20.16
N ASP A 398 20.94 7.58 19.47
CA ASP A 398 21.02 7.75 18.02
C ASP A 398 20.27 6.62 17.29
N LEU A 399 19.32 7.01 16.44
CA LEU A 399 18.54 6.09 15.62
C LEU A 399 19.36 5.42 14.50
N THR A 400 20.52 5.93 14.07
CA THR A 400 21.34 5.22 13.06
C THR A 400 21.93 3.91 13.60
N VAL A 401 22.19 3.83 14.90
CA VAL A 401 22.57 2.59 15.62
C VAL A 401 21.45 1.54 15.63
N HIS A 402 20.19 1.97 15.52
CA HIS A 402 19.02 1.12 15.74
C HIS A 402 18.17 0.81 14.50
N LEU A 403 18.23 1.65 13.45
CA LEU A 403 17.39 1.59 12.26
C LEU A 403 18.22 1.38 10.98
N THR A 404 18.28 0.14 10.53
CA THR A 404 19.09 -0.38 9.40
C THR A 404 18.63 0.05 7.99
N ASN A 405 17.55 0.81 7.86
CA ASN A 405 17.06 1.26 6.55
C ASN A 405 17.99 2.32 5.92
N GLN A 406 18.19 2.26 4.61
CA GLN A 406 19.13 3.15 3.90
C GLN A 406 18.83 4.65 4.06
N PHE A 407 17.58 5.07 4.31
CA PHE A 407 17.25 6.50 4.49
C PHE A 407 17.82 7.04 5.80
N GLN A 408 17.80 6.26 6.87
CA GLN A 408 18.45 6.62 8.13
C GLN A 408 19.97 6.45 8.05
N GLN A 409 20.47 5.37 7.42
CA GLN A 409 21.92 5.16 7.26
C GLN A 409 22.61 6.24 6.40
N LYS A 410 21.93 6.80 5.39
CA LYS A 410 22.41 7.95 4.60
C LYS A 410 22.69 9.23 5.40
N LYS A 411 22.30 9.28 6.69
CA LYS A 411 22.61 10.39 7.60
C LYS A 411 23.89 10.20 8.39
N HIS A 412 24.47 8.99 8.39
CA HIS A 412 25.77 8.73 9.01
C HIS A 412 26.86 9.41 8.15
N PRO A 413 27.82 10.17 8.75
CA PRO A 413 28.82 10.91 7.99
C PRO A 413 29.57 10.03 6.97
N ASP A 414 30.05 8.88 7.42
CA ASP A 414 30.84 7.94 6.61
C ASP A 414 29.98 6.99 5.73
N TYR A 415 28.68 7.27 5.53
CA TYR A 415 27.85 6.41 4.67
C TYR A 415 28.38 6.34 3.23
N SER A 416 28.95 7.43 2.72
CA SER A 416 29.48 7.54 1.36
C SER A 416 30.62 6.54 1.09
N THR A 417 31.50 6.32 2.07
CA THR A 417 32.63 5.38 2.01
C THR A 417 32.21 3.97 2.40
N MET A 418 31.37 3.81 3.43
CA MET A 418 30.94 2.50 3.93
C MET A 418 29.82 1.83 3.14
N ARG A 419 29.22 2.48 2.12
CA ARG A 419 28.01 1.99 1.43
C ARG A 419 28.09 0.52 0.97
N GLU A 420 29.23 0.09 0.43
CA GLU A 420 29.44 -1.28 -0.07
C GLU A 420 29.45 -2.33 1.06
N ASP A 421 29.84 -1.93 2.27
CA ASP A 421 29.83 -2.79 3.47
C ASP A 421 28.56 -2.65 4.33
N THR A 422 27.60 -1.82 3.91
CA THR A 422 26.24 -1.78 4.49
C THR A 422 25.26 -2.74 3.82
N VAL A 423 25.62 -3.37 2.69
CA VAL A 423 24.76 -4.32 1.97
C VAL A 423 25.52 -5.59 1.65
N TRP A 424 25.05 -6.75 2.11
CA TRP A 424 25.69 -8.04 1.83
C TRP A 424 24.75 -8.99 1.08
N ASP A 425 25.33 -9.83 0.22
CA ASP A 425 24.65 -11.00 -0.34
C ASP A 425 24.54 -12.13 0.71
N TYR A 426 23.74 -13.17 0.43
CA TYR A 426 23.54 -14.29 1.35
C TYR A 426 24.76 -15.23 1.47
N ARG A 427 25.73 -15.16 0.55
CA ARG A 427 26.99 -15.90 0.63
C ARG A 427 27.94 -15.22 1.64
N LYS A 428 28.12 -13.90 1.58
CA LYS A 428 28.89 -13.11 2.58
C LYS A 428 28.24 -13.22 3.97
N LEU A 429 26.91 -13.33 4.05
CA LEU A 429 26.21 -13.68 5.29
C LEU A 429 26.58 -15.09 5.79
N ALA A 430 26.50 -16.12 4.94
CA ALA A 430 26.82 -17.50 5.32
C ALA A 430 28.29 -17.68 5.73
N GLU A 431 29.22 -17.11 4.97
CA GLU A 431 30.67 -17.07 5.27
C GLU A 431 30.93 -16.46 6.65
N HIS A 432 30.29 -15.32 6.96
CA HIS A 432 30.45 -14.62 8.23
C HIS A 432 29.79 -15.35 9.41
N LEU A 433 28.57 -15.89 9.23
CA LEU A 433 27.89 -16.69 10.27
C LEU A 433 28.62 -18.01 10.56
N THR A 434 29.25 -18.62 9.56
CA THR A 434 30.13 -19.79 9.74
C THR A 434 31.34 -19.41 10.59
N LYS A 435 31.97 -18.27 10.28
CA LYS A 435 33.21 -17.83 10.91
C LYS A 435 33.03 -17.31 12.35
N GLU A 436 32.05 -16.43 12.59
CA GLU A 436 31.91 -15.71 13.86
C GLU A 436 30.87 -16.35 14.81
N HIS A 437 29.93 -17.14 14.29
CA HIS A 437 28.86 -17.79 15.08
C HIS A 437 28.91 -19.33 15.01
N SER A 438 29.95 -19.90 14.39
CA SER A 438 30.19 -21.35 14.25
C SER A 438 29.02 -22.15 13.66
N LEU A 439 28.20 -21.51 12.82
CA LEU A 439 27.06 -22.17 12.18
C LEU A 439 27.48 -23.01 10.96
N PRO A 440 26.71 -24.04 10.58
CA PRO A 440 26.95 -24.79 9.34
C PRO A 440 26.98 -23.87 8.10
N PRO A 441 27.86 -24.12 7.10
CA PRO A 441 27.93 -23.30 5.89
C PRO A 441 26.62 -23.20 5.10
N ASP A 442 25.76 -24.22 5.19
CA ASP A 442 24.45 -24.28 4.57
C ASP A 442 23.34 -23.63 5.42
N TRP A 443 23.60 -23.22 6.67
CA TRP A 443 22.56 -22.82 7.63
C TRP A 443 21.64 -21.70 7.11
N VAL A 444 22.19 -20.79 6.30
CA VAL A 444 21.41 -19.74 5.63
C VAL A 444 20.37 -20.34 4.68
N THR A 445 20.75 -21.28 3.81
CA THR A 445 19.85 -21.88 2.82
C THR A 445 18.97 -22.97 3.41
N SER A 446 19.49 -23.80 4.31
CA SER A 446 18.77 -24.92 4.90
C SER A 446 17.83 -24.50 6.04
N THR A 447 18.23 -23.55 6.89
CA THR A 447 17.47 -23.19 8.10
C THR A 447 16.83 -21.81 8.02
N LEU A 448 17.61 -20.76 7.74
CA LEU A 448 17.11 -19.38 7.75
C LEU A 448 16.07 -19.14 6.64
N ILE A 449 16.42 -19.44 5.39
CA ILE A 449 15.48 -19.32 4.25
C ILE A 449 14.24 -20.19 4.48
N ARG A 450 14.39 -21.42 5.01
CA ARG A 450 13.24 -22.29 5.33
C ARG A 450 12.29 -21.64 6.35
N LYS A 451 12.82 -21.02 7.43
CA LYS A 451 12.01 -20.27 8.41
C LYS A 451 11.32 -19.07 7.76
N MET A 452 12.05 -18.24 7.00
CA MET A 452 11.50 -17.05 6.32
C MET A 452 10.38 -17.43 5.34
N LYS A 453 10.58 -18.45 4.50
CA LYS A 453 9.58 -18.99 3.57
C LYS A 453 8.28 -19.42 4.28
N ALA A 454 8.38 -20.08 5.43
CA ALA A 454 7.20 -20.51 6.19
C ALA A 454 6.42 -19.32 6.81
N ILE A 455 7.13 -18.30 7.30
CA ILE A 455 6.52 -17.06 7.81
C ILE A 455 5.83 -16.30 6.66
N MET A 456 6.51 -16.16 5.51
CA MET A 456 5.98 -15.53 4.29
C MET A 456 4.68 -16.19 3.84
N SER A 457 4.65 -17.53 3.71
CA SER A 457 3.42 -18.26 3.35
C SER A 457 2.30 -18.07 4.37
N THR A 458 2.62 -18.02 5.67
CA THR A 458 1.62 -17.75 6.73
C THR A 458 1.02 -16.34 6.57
N CYS A 459 1.86 -15.33 6.31
CA CYS A 459 1.41 -13.96 6.10
C CYS A 459 0.50 -13.84 4.86
N PHE A 460 0.88 -14.44 3.73
CA PHE A 460 0.04 -14.48 2.53
C PHE A 460 -1.31 -15.19 2.77
N GLN A 461 -1.29 -16.36 3.42
CA GLN A 461 -2.51 -17.10 3.74
C GLN A 461 -3.50 -16.29 4.60
N SER A 462 -3.01 -15.40 5.48
CA SER A 462 -3.86 -14.55 6.33
C SER A 462 -4.71 -13.53 5.55
N VAL A 463 -4.26 -13.13 4.35
CA VAL A 463 -4.95 -12.17 3.47
C VAL A 463 -5.53 -12.77 2.19
N ARG A 464 -5.11 -13.99 1.79
CA ARG A 464 -5.46 -14.63 0.51
C ARG A 464 -6.94 -14.50 0.11
N HIS A 465 -7.86 -14.70 1.04
CA HIS A 465 -9.31 -14.67 0.81
C HIS A 465 -9.91 -13.25 0.74
N LYS A 466 -9.10 -12.20 0.95
CA LYS A 466 -9.46 -10.78 0.92
C LYS A 466 -8.82 -10.02 -0.26
N LEU A 467 -7.91 -10.68 -0.98
CA LEU A 467 -7.28 -10.19 -2.20
C LEU A 467 -8.14 -10.54 -3.42
N SER A 468 -7.97 -9.79 -4.51
CA SER A 468 -8.69 -10.05 -5.76
C SER A 468 -8.03 -11.17 -6.57
N HIS A 469 -8.83 -12.12 -7.06
CA HIS A 469 -8.37 -13.22 -7.93
C HIS A 469 -8.27 -12.82 -9.42
N ARG A 470 -8.61 -11.57 -9.78
CA ARG A 470 -8.72 -11.11 -11.16
C ARG A 470 -7.37 -11.16 -11.91
N VAL A 471 -7.37 -11.83 -13.06
CA VAL A 471 -6.16 -12.08 -13.87
C VAL A 471 -5.53 -10.77 -14.35
N GLY A 472 -4.22 -10.64 -14.11
CA GLY A 472 -3.42 -9.45 -14.47
C GLY A 472 -3.00 -8.58 -13.27
N PHE A 473 -3.50 -8.84 -12.06
CA PHE A 473 -2.92 -8.25 -10.85
C PHE A 473 -1.65 -8.99 -10.43
N PHE A 474 -0.61 -8.27 -10.02
CA PHE A 474 0.55 -8.83 -9.33
C PHE A 474 1.10 -7.85 -8.30
N ASP A 475 1.91 -8.34 -7.36
CA ASP A 475 2.62 -7.53 -6.37
C ASP A 475 4.02 -8.09 -6.15
N LEU A 476 5.04 -7.21 -6.15
CA LEU A 476 6.38 -7.54 -5.66
C LEU A 476 6.54 -6.90 -4.27
N LEU A 477 6.57 -7.74 -3.24
CA LEU A 477 6.61 -7.34 -1.83
C LEU A 477 8.02 -7.54 -1.26
N GLY A 478 8.50 -6.57 -0.48
CA GLY A 478 9.73 -6.68 0.30
C GLY A 478 9.44 -7.03 1.75
N PHE A 479 9.69 -8.27 2.15
CA PHE A 479 9.64 -8.70 3.54
C PHE A 479 10.92 -8.32 4.27
N ASP A 480 10.79 -7.79 5.48
CA ASP A 480 11.92 -7.34 6.30
C ASP A 480 12.01 -8.21 7.56
N PHE A 481 13.10 -8.96 7.70
CA PHE A 481 13.35 -9.91 8.80
C PHE A 481 14.55 -9.49 9.66
N MET A 482 14.62 -9.96 10.90
CA MET A 482 15.73 -9.74 11.82
C MET A 482 15.98 -11.01 12.65
N LEU A 483 17.24 -11.22 13.06
CA LEU A 483 17.61 -12.29 13.98
C LEU A 483 17.85 -11.74 15.39
N ASP A 484 17.45 -12.49 16.41
CA ASP A 484 17.97 -12.30 17.77
C ASP A 484 19.26 -13.11 17.99
N SER A 485 19.93 -12.89 19.13
CA SER A 485 21.13 -13.63 19.53
C SER A 485 20.91 -15.14 19.75
N GLN A 486 19.66 -15.62 19.65
CA GLN A 486 19.25 -17.01 19.80
C GLN A 486 18.83 -17.61 18.44
N LEU A 487 19.03 -16.88 17.33
CA LEU A 487 18.75 -17.30 15.95
C LEU A 487 17.26 -17.60 15.67
N ASN A 488 16.36 -16.96 16.42
CA ASN A 488 14.95 -16.87 16.04
C ASN A 488 14.78 -15.85 14.90
N VAL A 489 13.76 -16.06 14.06
CA VAL A 489 13.52 -15.26 12.86
C VAL A 489 12.29 -14.41 13.09
N TRP A 490 12.50 -13.10 13.21
CA TRP A 490 11.46 -12.12 13.52
C TRP A 490 11.11 -11.28 12.29
N LEU A 491 9.82 -11.19 11.96
CA LEU A 491 9.26 -10.31 10.95
C LEU A 491 9.13 -8.88 11.51
N ILE A 492 9.64 -7.90 10.75
CA ILE A 492 9.66 -6.49 11.13
C ILE A 492 8.51 -5.72 10.50
N GLU A 493 8.35 -5.87 9.18
CA GLU A 493 7.26 -5.33 8.35
C GLU A 493 7.27 -5.97 6.95
N VAL A 494 6.22 -5.73 6.16
CA VAL A 494 6.12 -6.12 4.75
C VAL A 494 5.87 -4.86 3.93
N ASN A 495 6.73 -4.59 2.95
CA ASN A 495 6.69 -3.39 2.13
C ASN A 495 6.03 -3.69 0.78
N VAL A 496 4.96 -2.96 0.44
CA VAL A 496 4.56 -2.79 -0.96
C VAL A 496 5.61 -1.94 -1.69
N ASN A 497 5.82 -2.18 -2.99
CA ASN A 497 6.75 -1.41 -3.82
C ASN A 497 8.14 -1.18 -3.14
N PRO A 498 8.87 -2.25 -2.81
CA PRO A 498 10.15 -2.15 -2.10
C PRO A 498 11.17 -1.33 -2.89
N ALA A 499 12.01 -0.56 -2.19
CA ALA A 499 13.02 0.29 -2.81
C ALA A 499 14.00 -0.53 -3.69
N MET A 500 14.13 -0.16 -4.97
CA MET A 500 14.92 -0.87 -5.99
C MET A 500 16.13 -0.03 -6.45
N HIS A 501 16.89 0.49 -5.47
CA HIS A 501 18.07 1.31 -5.73
C HIS A 501 19.29 0.45 -6.09
N THR A 502 20.11 0.93 -7.01
CA THR A 502 21.35 0.29 -7.50
C THR A 502 22.61 1.02 -6.99
N ASN A 503 22.61 1.39 -5.71
CA ASN A 503 23.60 2.32 -5.12
C ASN A 503 24.86 1.66 -4.52
N CYS A 504 25.02 0.36 -4.68
CA CYS A 504 26.23 -0.43 -4.36
C CYS A 504 26.32 -1.63 -5.31
N ALA A 505 27.49 -2.27 -5.40
CA ALA A 505 27.74 -3.35 -6.35
C ALA A 505 26.74 -4.53 -6.21
N THR A 506 26.49 -4.98 -4.97
CA THR A 506 25.51 -6.05 -4.69
C THR A 506 24.11 -5.74 -5.22
N LEU A 507 23.66 -4.49 -5.11
CA LEU A 507 22.33 -4.09 -5.61
C LEU A 507 22.32 -3.85 -7.13
N GLN A 508 23.45 -3.46 -7.72
CA GLN A 508 23.61 -3.39 -9.18
C GLN A 508 23.51 -4.79 -9.82
N SER A 509 24.06 -5.82 -9.18
CA SER A 509 23.89 -7.21 -9.63
C SER A 509 22.49 -7.78 -9.37
N LEU A 510 21.83 -7.39 -8.28
CA LEU A 510 20.58 -8.03 -7.84
C LEU A 510 19.30 -7.37 -8.39
N MET A 511 19.21 -6.04 -8.45
CA MET A 511 17.94 -5.36 -8.78
C MET A 511 17.50 -5.51 -10.26
N PRO A 512 18.38 -5.35 -11.28
CA PRO A 512 17.95 -5.48 -12.67
C PRO A 512 17.37 -6.84 -13.06
N PRO A 513 17.99 -8.00 -12.73
CA PRO A 513 17.40 -9.30 -13.08
C PRO A 513 16.18 -9.63 -12.22
N LEU A 514 16.12 -9.20 -10.95
CA LEU A 514 14.93 -9.33 -10.10
C LEU A 514 13.70 -8.62 -10.71
N VAL A 515 13.86 -7.38 -11.19
CA VAL A 515 12.78 -6.63 -11.85
C VAL A 515 12.41 -7.27 -13.19
N THR A 516 13.39 -7.69 -13.97
CA THR A 516 13.17 -8.33 -15.28
C THR A 516 12.40 -9.66 -15.13
N GLU A 517 12.83 -10.53 -14.22
CA GLU A 517 12.15 -11.82 -13.99
C GLU A 517 10.77 -11.62 -13.35
N THR A 518 10.59 -10.61 -12.48
CA THR A 518 9.27 -10.26 -11.93
C THR A 518 8.27 -9.94 -13.04
N LEU A 519 8.68 -9.11 -14.01
CA LEU A 519 7.85 -8.75 -15.16
C LEU A 519 7.61 -9.97 -16.06
N ASP A 520 8.62 -10.80 -16.30
CA ASP A 520 8.49 -11.98 -17.16
C ASP A 520 7.53 -13.03 -16.59
N ILE A 521 7.61 -13.31 -15.28
CA ILE A 521 6.66 -14.21 -14.61
C ILE A 521 5.23 -13.64 -14.68
N ALA A 522 5.04 -12.34 -14.40
CA ALA A 522 3.72 -11.72 -14.44
C ALA A 522 3.12 -11.75 -15.86
N ILE A 523 3.92 -11.48 -16.89
CA ILE A 523 3.53 -11.53 -18.30
C ILE A 523 3.28 -12.97 -18.76
N GLU A 524 4.14 -13.93 -18.39
CA GLU A 524 4.00 -15.35 -18.76
C GLU A 524 2.72 -15.96 -18.18
N ILE A 525 2.45 -15.73 -16.89
CA ILE A 525 1.25 -16.20 -16.21
C ILE A 525 0.00 -15.58 -16.85
N PHE A 526 0.01 -14.26 -17.08
CA PHE A 526 -1.08 -13.55 -17.76
C PHE A 526 -1.36 -14.12 -19.16
N ASP A 527 -0.32 -14.34 -19.97
CA ASP A 527 -0.45 -14.94 -21.31
C ASP A 527 -0.91 -16.41 -21.28
N LYS A 528 -0.52 -17.18 -20.25
CA LYS A 528 -1.01 -18.55 -20.04
C LYS A 528 -2.49 -18.56 -19.65
N CYS A 529 -2.91 -17.74 -18.68
CA CYS A 529 -4.31 -17.58 -18.30
C CYS A 529 -5.19 -17.19 -19.50
N ARG A 530 -4.80 -16.15 -20.26
CA ARG A 530 -5.52 -15.71 -21.47
C ARG A 530 -5.70 -16.80 -22.53
N ARG A 531 -4.78 -17.77 -22.59
CA ARG A 531 -4.77 -18.85 -23.57
C ARG A 531 -5.28 -20.18 -23.00
N SER A 532 -5.83 -20.16 -21.77
CA SER A 532 -6.26 -21.36 -21.02
C SER A 532 -5.18 -22.46 -20.95
N LYS A 533 -3.90 -22.06 -20.84
CA LYS A 533 -2.76 -22.98 -20.74
C LYS A 533 -2.41 -23.28 -19.28
N PRO A 534 -1.84 -24.46 -18.99
CA PRO A 534 -1.25 -24.76 -17.68
C PRO A 534 -0.26 -23.68 -17.24
N ILE A 535 -0.36 -23.28 -15.97
CA ILE A 535 0.48 -22.22 -15.40
C ILE A 535 1.92 -22.71 -15.21
N LEU A 536 2.09 -23.95 -14.77
CA LEU A 536 3.38 -24.61 -14.58
C LEU A 536 3.72 -25.55 -15.76
N PRO A 537 5.02 -25.79 -16.04
CA PRO A 537 6.18 -25.11 -15.47
C PRO A 537 6.27 -23.65 -15.94
N LEU A 538 6.82 -22.76 -15.11
CA LEU A 538 7.22 -21.42 -15.54
C LEU A 538 8.49 -21.50 -16.38
N SER A 539 8.62 -20.59 -17.35
CA SER A 539 9.77 -20.51 -18.25
C SER A 539 10.84 -19.56 -17.69
N SER A 540 10.41 -18.50 -16.99
CA SER A 540 11.27 -17.46 -16.43
C SER A 540 11.28 -17.49 -14.89
N SER A 541 11.77 -18.58 -14.28
CA SER A 541 11.87 -18.68 -12.81
C SER A 541 13.22 -19.24 -12.36
N SER A 542 14.26 -18.40 -12.44
CA SER A 542 15.64 -18.71 -12.09
C SER A 542 16.07 -18.12 -10.74
N LEU A 543 15.56 -16.93 -10.38
CA LEU A 543 15.72 -16.30 -9.06
C LEU A 543 14.50 -16.61 -8.17
N PHE A 544 13.33 -16.74 -8.76
CA PHE A 544 12.08 -17.05 -8.06
C PHE A 544 11.83 -18.55 -7.90
N SER A 545 11.53 -18.98 -6.68
CA SER A 545 11.16 -20.35 -6.31
C SER A 545 9.75 -20.40 -5.72
N ILE A 546 8.96 -21.42 -6.07
CA ILE A 546 7.54 -21.50 -5.65
C ILE A 546 7.43 -21.62 -4.13
N LEU A 547 6.60 -20.75 -3.53
CA LEU A 547 6.12 -20.83 -2.14
C LEU A 547 4.78 -21.53 -2.04
N HIS A 548 3.85 -21.14 -2.93
CA HIS A 548 2.47 -21.62 -2.93
C HIS A 548 1.91 -21.58 -4.35
N THR A 549 1.45 -22.73 -4.81
CA THR A 549 0.45 -22.87 -5.87
C THR A 549 -0.70 -23.68 -5.26
N SER A 550 -1.92 -23.50 -5.79
CA SER A 550 -3.13 -24.17 -5.25
C SER A 550 -3.81 -25.01 -6.32
#